data_AF-A0A2V2VB71-F1
#
_entry.id   AF-A0A2V2VB71-F1
#
_cell.length_a   1.000
_cell.length_b   1.000
_cell.length_c   1.000
_cell.angle_alpha   90.00
_cell.angle_beta   90.00
_cell.angle_gamma   90.00
#
_symmetry.space_group_name_H-M   'P 1'
#
loop_
_entity.id
_entity.type
_entity.pdbx_description
1 polymer ?
#
loop_
_entity_poly.entity_id
_entity_poly.type
_entity_poly.pdbx_seq_one_letter_code
_entity_poly.pdbx_strand_id
1 'polypeptide(L)'
;MSESENYCRFQKEVNKFFDVLRERTLRDHPQELCEYLMENVNKVAAELKEEVCERIPDAVSPELGVRPLTIVVLGASGDLAKKKTFPALFQLYCNGMLPRDVNILGYARSTMEDVEKWKKDTLAGFFTRLDERGCHVGNFLRRISYMTGSYDREEDFARPNERILQMEEAFQGPEKGGNRLFYLALPPSVFVGVCRGLSKGAMQKPELGWVRLIVEKPFGRDTETSEQLLNQLEPLFNERQVFRIDHYLGKEMVQNIIVTRFANRVFSALWNSNSIACVQITFKEKIGTAGRGGYFDSIGIIRDVIQNHLTQILSLLTMEKPRSLSAEDIRDEKVQVLRQVVPANPAECVLGQYTASADGSTPGYLDGPSVPKGSRCPTFAVLRLHVKNDRWHGVPFIIRAGKGTRSASA
;
A
#
# COMPACT_ATOMS: atom_id res chain seq x y z
N MET A 1 6.16 -21.74 -21.64
CA MET A 1 6.38 -23.20 -21.52
C MET A 1 5.06 -23.90 -21.77
N SER A 2 5.05 -24.86 -22.68
CA SER A 2 3.83 -25.60 -23.02
C SER A 2 3.43 -26.56 -21.87
N GLU A 3 2.14 -26.91 -21.74
CA GLU A 3 1.68 -27.90 -20.75
C GLU A 3 2.41 -29.26 -20.90
N SER A 4 2.86 -29.58 -22.11
CA SER A 4 3.65 -30.76 -22.45
C SER A 4 5.04 -30.77 -21.76
N GLU A 5 5.74 -29.63 -21.70
CA GLU A 5 7.05 -29.53 -21.05
C GLU A 5 6.93 -29.69 -19.53
N ASN A 6 5.85 -29.15 -18.96
CA ASN A 6 5.56 -29.26 -17.52
C ASN A 6 5.29 -30.70 -17.08
N TYR A 7 4.55 -31.46 -17.90
CA TYR A 7 4.29 -32.87 -17.63
C TYR A 7 5.57 -33.71 -17.67
N CYS A 8 6.43 -33.46 -18.66
CA CYS A 8 7.70 -34.16 -18.80
C CYS A 8 8.67 -33.87 -17.62
N ARG A 9 8.67 -32.65 -17.09
CA ARG A 9 9.49 -32.27 -15.92
C ARG A 9 8.99 -32.92 -14.62
N PHE A 10 7.69 -32.89 -14.37
CA PHE A 10 7.11 -33.54 -13.17
C PHE A 10 7.42 -35.04 -13.13
N GLN A 11 7.30 -35.73 -14.26
CA GLN A 11 7.67 -37.15 -14.34
C GLN A 11 9.16 -37.38 -14.02
N LYS A 12 10.07 -36.51 -14.48
CA LYS A 12 11.50 -36.61 -14.15
C LYS A 12 11.77 -36.44 -12.65
N GLU A 13 11.09 -35.51 -11.99
CA GLU A 13 11.23 -35.28 -10.54
C GLU A 13 10.69 -36.46 -9.73
N VAL A 14 9.52 -36.99 -10.11
CA VAL A 14 8.95 -38.19 -9.49
C VAL A 14 9.89 -39.39 -9.68
N ASN A 15 10.45 -39.57 -10.87
CA ASN A 15 11.41 -40.65 -11.11
C ASN A 15 12.66 -40.49 -10.24
N LYS A 16 13.25 -39.29 -10.17
CA LYS A 16 14.40 -38.98 -9.30
C LYS A 16 14.08 -39.26 -7.82
N PHE A 17 12.88 -38.91 -7.36
CA PHE A 17 12.41 -39.22 -6.00
C PHE A 17 12.39 -40.73 -5.73
N PHE A 18 11.76 -41.49 -6.63
CA PHE A 18 11.70 -42.94 -6.49
C PHE A 18 13.07 -43.62 -6.61
N ASP A 19 13.96 -43.11 -7.45
CA ASP A 19 15.32 -43.65 -7.60
C ASP A 19 16.13 -43.48 -6.31
N VAL A 20 16.12 -42.29 -5.70
CA VAL A 20 16.81 -42.03 -4.43
C VAL A 20 16.21 -42.86 -3.29
N LEU A 21 14.88 -42.94 -3.20
CA LEU A 21 14.21 -43.74 -2.17
C LEU A 21 14.54 -45.22 -2.32
N ARG A 22 14.54 -45.74 -3.57
CA ARG A 22 14.87 -47.13 -3.87
C ARG A 22 16.33 -47.45 -3.53
N GLU A 23 17.27 -46.59 -3.91
CA GLU A 23 18.69 -46.76 -3.56
C GLU A 23 18.89 -46.84 -2.05
N ARG A 24 18.24 -45.97 -1.27
CA ARG A 24 18.32 -45.97 0.20
C ARG A 24 17.78 -47.23 0.81
N THR A 25 16.57 -47.64 0.41
CA THR A 25 15.95 -48.86 0.90
C THR A 25 16.79 -50.10 0.59
N LEU A 26 17.35 -50.18 -0.61
CA LEU A 26 18.22 -51.29 -1.00
C LEU A 26 19.54 -51.30 -0.25
N ARG A 27 20.12 -50.13 0.05
CA ARG A 27 21.39 -50.01 0.79
C ARG A 27 21.23 -50.32 2.28
N ASP A 28 20.17 -49.82 2.90
CA ASP A 28 20.04 -49.81 4.36
C ASP A 28 19.36 -51.08 4.91
N HIS A 29 18.79 -51.92 4.05
CA HIS A 29 18.15 -53.21 4.39
C HIS A 29 17.32 -53.18 5.69
N PRO A 30 16.30 -52.30 5.78
CA PRO A 30 15.55 -52.11 7.02
C PRO A 30 14.73 -53.36 7.39
N GLN A 31 14.68 -53.69 8.68
CA GLN A 31 13.84 -54.77 9.19
C GLN A 31 12.34 -54.38 9.15
N GLU A 32 12.01 -53.13 9.46
CA GLU A 32 10.65 -52.59 9.41
C GLU A 32 10.49 -51.65 8.20
N LEU A 33 10.20 -52.25 7.04
CA LEU A 33 10.18 -51.53 5.76
C LEU A 33 9.17 -50.37 5.74
N CYS A 34 7.99 -50.55 6.32
CA CYS A 34 6.93 -49.53 6.29
C CYS A 34 7.31 -48.28 7.10
N GLU A 35 7.85 -48.45 8.31
CA GLU A 35 8.31 -47.33 9.15
C GLU A 35 9.51 -46.62 8.51
N TYR A 36 10.46 -47.40 8.01
CA TYR A 36 11.64 -46.87 7.31
C TYR A 36 11.25 -46.03 6.09
N LEU A 37 10.28 -46.49 5.28
CA LEU A 37 9.79 -45.73 4.12
C LEU A 37 9.08 -44.44 4.56
N MET A 38 8.23 -44.48 5.58
CA MET A 38 7.52 -43.28 6.07
C MET A 38 8.48 -42.21 6.59
N GLU A 39 9.54 -42.59 7.30
CA GLU A 39 10.56 -41.65 7.76
C GLU A 39 11.42 -41.10 6.63
N ASN A 40 11.83 -41.96 5.69
CA ASN A 40 12.71 -41.56 4.60
C ASN A 40 12.01 -40.79 3.49
N VAL A 41 10.71 -41.02 3.25
CA VAL A 41 9.91 -40.23 2.30
C VAL A 41 10.00 -38.74 2.62
N ASN A 42 9.87 -38.37 3.90
CA ASN A 42 9.96 -36.97 4.33
C ASN A 42 11.38 -36.40 4.18
N LYS A 43 12.42 -37.19 4.48
CA LYS A 43 13.83 -36.79 4.34
C LYS A 43 14.22 -36.62 2.87
N VAL A 44 13.88 -37.58 2.02
CA VAL A 44 14.14 -37.54 0.57
C VAL A 44 13.35 -36.40 -0.09
N ALA A 45 12.10 -36.16 0.32
CA ALA A 45 11.33 -35.00 -0.15
C ALA A 45 11.96 -33.66 0.28
N ALA A 46 12.56 -33.59 1.47
CA ALA A 46 13.26 -32.40 1.95
C ALA A 46 14.61 -32.18 1.25
N GLU A 47 15.34 -33.25 0.92
CA GLU A 47 16.63 -33.18 0.22
C GLU A 47 16.49 -32.92 -1.29
N LEU A 48 15.42 -33.46 -1.91
CA LEU A 48 15.10 -33.24 -3.31
C LEU A 48 14.28 -31.98 -3.57
N LYS A 49 13.95 -31.21 -2.53
CA LYS A 49 13.58 -29.80 -2.68
C LYS A 49 14.79 -29.04 -3.21
N GLU A 50 15.04 -29.16 -4.52
CA GLU A 50 15.63 -28.05 -5.24
C GLU A 50 14.71 -26.84 -5.04
N GLU A 51 15.27 -25.64 -4.85
CA GLU A 51 14.52 -24.37 -4.76
C GLU A 51 13.90 -23.99 -6.13
N VAL A 52 13.13 -24.90 -6.74
CA VAL A 52 12.47 -24.70 -8.02
C VAL A 52 11.19 -23.90 -7.79
N CYS A 53 11.39 -22.59 -7.71
CA CYS A 53 10.33 -21.58 -7.79
C CYS A 53 9.96 -21.39 -9.27
N GLU A 54 9.01 -22.16 -9.81
CA GLU A 54 8.58 -21.98 -11.20
C GLU A 54 7.08 -21.80 -11.46
N ARG A 55 6.24 -21.69 -10.43
CA ARG A 55 4.84 -21.30 -10.65
C ARG A 55 4.46 -20.07 -9.85
N ILE A 56 5.10 -18.95 -10.19
CA ILE A 56 4.46 -17.65 -10.04
C ILE A 56 3.36 -17.59 -11.13
N PRO A 57 2.06 -17.56 -10.78
CA PRO A 57 0.99 -17.44 -11.77
C PRO A 57 1.21 -16.18 -12.61
N ASP A 58 1.13 -16.26 -13.93
CA ASP A 58 1.22 -15.03 -14.74
C ASP A 58 -0.16 -14.34 -14.76
N ALA A 59 -0.33 -13.36 -13.89
CA ALA A 59 -1.52 -12.54 -13.77
C ALA A 59 -1.25 -11.09 -14.23
N VAL A 60 -0.13 -10.86 -14.93
CA VAL A 60 0.23 -9.55 -15.46
C VAL A 60 -0.72 -9.21 -16.61
N SER A 61 -1.28 -8.00 -16.59
CA SER A 61 -2.07 -7.52 -17.72
C SER A 61 -1.21 -7.52 -18.99
N PRO A 62 -1.71 -7.96 -20.16
CA PRO A 62 -0.92 -8.03 -21.40
C PRO A 62 -0.18 -6.74 -21.73
N GLU A 63 -0.82 -5.58 -21.53
CA GLU A 63 -0.24 -4.25 -21.77
C GLU A 63 0.96 -3.91 -20.89
N LEU A 64 1.07 -4.50 -19.70
CA LEU A 64 2.17 -4.24 -18.76
C LEU A 64 3.39 -5.13 -19.04
N GLY A 65 3.19 -6.24 -19.78
CA GLY A 65 4.26 -7.19 -20.13
C GLY A 65 5.01 -6.85 -21.43
N VAL A 66 4.49 -5.95 -22.26
CA VAL A 66 5.10 -5.62 -23.57
C VAL A 66 6.20 -4.55 -23.48
N ARG A 67 6.25 -3.78 -22.39
CA ARG A 67 7.24 -2.72 -22.10
C ARG A 67 7.88 -2.94 -20.73
N PRO A 68 9.11 -2.45 -20.47
CA PRO A 68 9.69 -2.55 -19.15
C PRO A 68 8.93 -1.72 -18.15
N LEU A 69 8.86 -2.23 -16.91
CA LEU A 69 8.30 -1.51 -15.77
C LEU A 69 9.42 -1.19 -14.77
N THR A 70 9.59 0.10 -14.49
CA THR A 70 10.49 0.57 -13.43
C THR A 70 9.70 1.23 -12.32
N ILE A 71 9.79 0.67 -11.11
CA ILE A 71 9.18 1.19 -9.90
C ILE A 71 10.26 1.85 -9.04
N VAL A 72 10.21 3.16 -8.90
CA VAL A 72 11.17 3.93 -8.12
C VAL A 72 10.57 4.25 -6.75
N VAL A 73 11.18 3.75 -5.68
CA VAL A 73 10.76 4.01 -4.30
C VAL A 73 11.65 5.11 -3.72
N LEU A 74 11.16 6.36 -3.75
CA LEU A 74 11.86 7.49 -3.14
C LEU A 74 11.61 7.49 -1.63
N GLY A 75 12.66 7.66 -0.84
CA GLY A 75 12.61 7.42 0.60
C GLY A 75 12.75 5.95 0.97
N ALA A 76 13.46 5.16 0.16
CA ALA A 76 13.61 3.71 0.35
C ALA A 76 14.22 3.30 1.69
N SER A 77 15.00 4.18 2.35
CA SER A 77 15.55 3.93 3.69
C SER A 77 14.54 4.18 4.83
N GLY A 78 13.34 4.70 4.51
CA GLY A 78 12.32 5.08 5.47
C GLY A 78 11.48 3.92 6.02
N ASP A 79 10.74 4.22 7.10
CA ASP A 79 9.92 3.24 7.80
C ASP A 79 8.74 2.73 6.97
N LEU A 80 8.08 3.60 6.20
CA LEU A 80 6.97 3.22 5.30
C LEU A 80 7.47 2.24 4.22
N ALA A 81 8.63 2.53 3.63
CA ALA A 81 9.20 1.72 2.56
C ALA A 81 9.46 0.29 3.02
N LYS A 82 10.20 0.09 4.12
CA LYS A 82 10.56 -1.24 4.61
C LYS A 82 9.38 -2.01 5.23
N LYS A 83 8.46 -1.33 5.92
CA LYS A 83 7.34 -1.99 6.62
C LYS A 83 6.11 -2.24 5.73
N LYS A 84 5.96 -1.50 4.62
CA LYS A 84 4.75 -1.55 3.77
C LYS A 84 5.06 -1.65 2.28
N THR A 85 5.83 -0.73 1.71
CA THR A 85 6.01 -0.63 0.25
C THR A 85 6.72 -1.85 -0.34
N PHE A 86 7.91 -2.20 0.17
CA PHE A 86 8.65 -3.39 -0.31
C PHE A 86 7.91 -4.71 -0.02
N PRO A 87 7.33 -4.92 1.18
CA PRO A 87 6.48 -6.08 1.42
C PRO A 87 5.30 -6.19 0.45
N ALA A 88 4.61 -5.09 0.13
CA ALA A 88 3.51 -5.11 -0.84
C ALA A 88 4.00 -5.48 -2.26
N LEU A 89 5.11 -4.91 -2.71
CA LEU A 89 5.74 -5.27 -3.99
C LEU A 89 6.16 -6.75 -4.03
N PHE A 90 6.68 -7.28 -2.92
CA PHE A 90 7.00 -8.70 -2.79
C PHE A 90 5.76 -9.57 -2.96
N GLN A 91 4.63 -9.21 -2.32
CA GLN A 91 3.38 -9.94 -2.47
C GLN A 91 2.89 -9.92 -3.93
N LEU A 92 2.93 -8.76 -4.58
CA LEU A 92 2.54 -8.63 -6.00
C LEU A 92 3.45 -9.47 -6.90
N TYR A 93 4.75 -9.47 -6.65
CA TYR A 93 5.71 -10.31 -7.38
C TYR A 93 5.42 -11.80 -7.22
N CYS A 94 5.20 -12.27 -5.99
CA CYS A 94 4.90 -13.68 -5.72
C CYS A 94 3.54 -14.13 -6.28
N ASN A 95 2.59 -13.22 -6.41
CA ASN A 95 1.29 -13.48 -7.03
C ASN A 95 1.33 -13.29 -8.57
N GLY A 96 2.51 -12.95 -9.12
CA GLY A 96 2.75 -12.65 -10.54
C GLY A 96 1.86 -11.57 -11.11
N MET A 97 1.56 -10.57 -10.28
CA MET A 97 0.94 -9.32 -10.68
C MET A 97 1.98 -8.27 -11.11
N LEU A 98 3.27 -8.61 -11.06
CA LEU A 98 4.37 -7.83 -11.61
C LEU A 98 5.08 -8.64 -12.69
N PRO A 99 5.57 -7.99 -13.77
CA PRO A 99 6.48 -8.62 -14.71
C PRO A 99 7.66 -9.26 -13.96
N ARG A 100 8.08 -10.46 -14.37
CA ARG A 100 9.22 -11.17 -13.75
C ARG A 100 10.52 -10.38 -13.83
N ASP A 101 10.62 -9.54 -14.85
CA ASP A 101 11.72 -8.64 -15.14
C ASP A 101 11.44 -7.18 -14.74
N VAL A 102 10.52 -6.94 -13.80
CA VAL A 102 10.32 -5.61 -13.19
C VAL A 102 11.63 -5.09 -12.60
N ASN A 103 11.87 -3.79 -12.73
CA ASN A 103 12.99 -3.11 -12.07
C ASN A 103 12.49 -2.31 -10.87
N ILE A 104 13.05 -2.51 -9.69
CA ILE A 104 12.70 -1.75 -8.49
C ILE A 104 13.93 -0.94 -8.05
N LEU A 105 13.84 0.38 -8.11
CA LEU A 105 14.94 1.27 -7.74
C LEU A 105 14.61 1.99 -6.43
N GLY A 106 15.29 1.62 -5.34
CA GLY A 106 15.28 2.41 -4.11
C GLY A 106 16.14 3.66 -4.26
N TYR A 107 15.61 4.81 -3.84
CA TYR A 107 16.32 6.09 -3.89
C TYR A 107 16.22 6.83 -2.56
N ALA A 108 17.36 7.22 -1.97
CA ALA A 108 17.37 8.02 -0.74
C ALA A 108 18.68 8.78 -0.51
N ARG A 109 18.68 9.73 0.44
CA ARG A 109 19.88 10.47 0.86
C ARG A 109 20.93 9.59 1.56
N SER A 110 20.49 8.51 2.22
CA SER A 110 21.38 7.62 2.95
C SER A 110 22.31 6.89 1.98
N THR A 111 23.61 6.92 2.27
CA THR A 111 24.57 5.98 1.67
C THR A 111 24.29 4.59 2.21
N MET A 112 24.26 3.59 1.33
CA MET A 112 24.06 2.19 1.71
C MET A 112 25.36 1.45 1.42
N GLU A 113 26.12 1.14 2.47
CA GLU A 113 27.43 0.49 2.35
C GLU A 113 27.32 -0.92 1.78
N ASP A 114 26.33 -1.68 2.27
CA ASP A 114 26.03 -3.03 1.79
C ASP A 114 24.55 -3.15 1.43
N VAL A 115 24.27 -2.99 0.13
CA VAL A 115 22.92 -3.07 -0.43
C VAL A 115 22.36 -4.48 -0.33
N GLU A 116 23.19 -5.53 -0.45
CA GLU A 116 22.73 -6.91 -0.38
C GLU A 116 22.35 -7.32 1.05
N LYS A 117 23.13 -6.87 2.03
CA LYS A 117 22.78 -7.02 3.44
C LYS A 117 21.51 -6.25 3.79
N TRP A 118 21.35 -5.01 3.31
CA TRP A 118 20.12 -4.25 3.52
C TRP A 118 18.89 -4.98 2.96
N LYS A 119 18.98 -5.52 1.74
CA LYS A 119 17.90 -6.31 1.12
C LYS A 119 17.53 -7.55 1.95
N LYS A 120 18.52 -8.34 2.36
CA LYS A 120 18.29 -9.61 3.08
C LYS A 120 17.87 -9.38 4.53
N ASP A 121 18.58 -8.55 5.26
CA ASP A 121 18.39 -8.43 6.70
C ASP A 121 17.29 -7.44 7.05
N THR A 122 17.16 -6.35 6.29
CA THR A 122 16.20 -5.27 6.59
C THR A 122 14.89 -5.46 5.86
N LEU A 123 14.91 -5.64 4.53
CA LEU A 123 13.66 -5.73 3.77
C LEU A 123 12.98 -7.08 3.98
N ALA A 124 13.71 -8.19 3.84
CA ALA A 124 13.10 -9.51 3.93
C ALA A 124 12.52 -9.83 5.31
N GLY A 125 13.03 -9.19 6.38
CA GLY A 125 12.49 -9.32 7.74
C GLY A 125 11.03 -8.82 7.90
N PHE A 126 10.52 -8.02 6.95
CA PHE A 126 9.12 -7.58 6.93
C PHE A 126 8.26 -8.34 5.91
N PHE A 127 8.82 -9.29 5.15
CA PHE A 127 8.05 -10.09 4.22
C PHE A 127 7.25 -11.15 4.98
N THR A 128 6.00 -11.35 4.57
CA THR A 128 5.07 -12.28 5.20
C THR A 128 4.67 -13.39 4.23
N ARG A 129 4.12 -14.49 4.77
CA ARG A 129 3.66 -15.65 3.98
C ARG A 129 4.78 -16.25 3.12
N LEU A 130 5.97 -16.36 3.70
CA LEU A 130 7.16 -16.92 3.05
C LEU A 130 7.02 -18.44 2.88
N ASP A 131 6.65 -19.13 3.95
CA ASP A 131 6.58 -20.61 3.97
C ASP A 131 5.37 -21.17 3.19
N GLU A 132 4.38 -20.34 2.88
CA GLU A 132 3.10 -20.78 2.30
C GLU A 132 3.14 -20.98 0.78
N ARG A 133 4.05 -20.31 0.05
CA ARG A 133 3.88 -20.10 -1.41
C ARG A 133 5.02 -20.58 -2.29
N GLY A 134 6.15 -21.02 -1.71
CA GLY A 134 7.33 -21.41 -2.48
C GLY A 134 7.93 -20.28 -3.34
N CYS A 135 7.57 -19.02 -3.09
CA CYS A 135 8.11 -17.86 -3.79
C CYS A 135 9.52 -17.56 -3.27
N HIS A 136 10.53 -17.68 -4.13
CA HIS A 136 11.91 -17.49 -3.70
C HIS A 136 12.23 -16.00 -3.50
N VAL A 137 12.49 -15.61 -2.24
CA VAL A 137 12.82 -14.24 -1.84
C VAL A 137 14.01 -13.69 -2.63
N GLY A 138 15.03 -14.52 -2.90
CA GLY A 138 16.20 -14.12 -3.67
C GLY A 138 15.87 -13.66 -5.09
N ASN A 139 14.84 -14.22 -5.73
CA ASN A 139 14.43 -13.84 -7.09
C ASN A 139 13.90 -12.40 -7.07
N PHE A 140 13.08 -12.06 -6.08
CA PHE A 140 12.56 -10.71 -5.90
C PHE A 140 13.68 -9.73 -5.53
N LEU A 141 14.57 -10.08 -4.59
CA LEU A 141 15.66 -9.18 -4.16
C LEU A 141 16.63 -8.84 -5.31
N ARG A 142 16.82 -9.74 -6.29
CA ARG A 142 17.60 -9.46 -7.51
C ARG A 142 16.96 -8.38 -8.39
N ARG A 143 15.66 -8.13 -8.28
CA ARG A 143 14.95 -7.06 -8.99
C ARG A 143 15.14 -5.68 -8.35
N ILE A 144 15.69 -5.64 -7.14
CA ILE A 144 15.87 -4.40 -6.37
C ILE A 144 17.28 -3.85 -6.60
N SER A 145 17.38 -2.56 -6.90
CA SER A 145 18.62 -1.77 -6.88
C SER A 145 18.47 -0.63 -5.86
N TYR A 146 19.58 -0.04 -5.43
CA TYR A 146 19.57 1.14 -4.57
C TYR A 146 20.47 2.23 -5.13
N MET A 147 20.07 3.48 -4.93
CA MET A 147 20.82 4.65 -5.37
C MET A 147 20.77 5.76 -4.31
N THR A 148 21.91 6.39 -4.10
CA THR A 148 22.04 7.56 -3.23
C THR A 148 21.97 8.86 -4.02
N GLY A 149 21.18 9.81 -3.54
CA GLY A 149 21.12 11.17 -4.04
C GLY A 149 20.23 12.08 -3.19
N SER A 150 20.32 13.39 -3.43
CA SER A 150 19.54 14.40 -2.72
C SER A 150 18.10 14.52 -3.26
N TYR A 151 17.29 15.37 -2.63
CA TYR A 151 15.90 15.62 -3.02
C TYR A 151 15.69 17.04 -3.59
N ASP A 152 16.75 17.84 -3.64
CA ASP A 152 16.72 19.28 -3.87
C ASP A 152 17.70 19.74 -4.96
N ARG A 153 18.66 18.90 -5.38
CA ARG A 153 19.59 19.23 -6.47
C ARG A 153 19.13 18.67 -7.80
N GLU A 154 19.12 19.50 -8.84
CA GLU A 154 18.73 19.09 -10.19
C GLU A 154 19.63 17.97 -10.75
N GLU A 155 20.94 18.05 -10.51
CA GLU A 155 21.91 17.04 -10.96
C GLU A 155 21.59 15.63 -10.42
N ASP A 156 21.02 15.56 -9.21
CA ASP A 156 20.66 14.30 -8.57
C ASP A 156 19.37 13.69 -9.13
N PHE A 157 18.64 14.37 -10.01
CA PHE A 157 17.53 13.78 -10.78
C PHE A 157 17.95 13.29 -12.17
N ALA A 158 19.05 13.82 -12.72
CA ALA A 158 19.61 13.31 -13.98
C ALA A 158 20.16 11.89 -13.82
N ARG A 159 20.87 11.61 -12.73
CA ARG A 159 21.49 10.29 -12.49
C ARG A 159 20.45 9.15 -12.33
N PRO A 160 19.34 9.31 -11.57
CA PRO A 160 18.26 8.34 -11.56
C PRO A 160 17.65 8.11 -12.95
N ASN A 161 17.48 9.16 -13.75
CA ASN A 161 16.99 9.02 -15.12
C ASN A 161 17.93 8.18 -15.98
N GLU A 162 19.24 8.43 -15.94
CA GLU A 162 20.24 7.59 -16.62
C GLU A 162 20.18 6.14 -16.15
N ARG A 163 20.05 5.91 -14.84
CA ARG A 163 19.92 4.56 -14.30
C ARG A 163 18.64 3.86 -14.75
N ILE A 164 17.52 4.58 -14.82
CA ILE A 164 16.26 4.05 -15.33
C ILE A 164 16.38 3.73 -16.82
N LEU A 165 17.01 4.60 -17.62
CA LEU A 165 17.25 4.36 -19.04
C LEU A 165 18.06 3.07 -19.27
N GLN A 166 19.14 2.86 -18.50
CA GLN A 166 19.90 1.60 -18.56
C GLN A 166 19.04 0.37 -18.26
N MET A 167 18.11 0.47 -17.30
CA MET A 167 17.18 -0.60 -16.95
C MET A 167 16.13 -0.85 -18.05
N GLU A 168 15.67 0.21 -18.70
CA GLU A 168 14.74 0.16 -19.83
C GLU A 168 15.42 -0.44 -21.08
N GLU A 169 16.66 -0.09 -21.37
CA GLU A 169 17.44 -0.63 -22.50
C GLU A 169 17.82 -2.10 -22.33
N ALA A 170 17.97 -2.57 -21.09
CA ALA A 170 18.27 -3.98 -20.79
C ALA A 170 17.05 -4.91 -20.97
N PHE A 171 15.86 -4.35 -21.21
CA PHE A 171 14.64 -5.12 -21.41
C PHE A 171 14.63 -5.82 -22.77
N GLN A 172 14.23 -7.09 -22.78
CA GLN A 172 14.26 -7.94 -23.97
C GLN A 172 12.88 -8.10 -24.63
N GLY A 173 11.87 -7.39 -24.16
CA GLY A 173 10.52 -7.44 -24.74
C GLY A 173 10.38 -6.64 -26.03
N PRO A 174 9.17 -6.67 -26.63
CA PRO A 174 8.96 -6.25 -28.01
C PRO A 174 8.94 -4.71 -28.21
N GLU A 175 8.55 -3.95 -27.19
CA GLU A 175 8.38 -2.50 -27.31
C GLU A 175 9.51 -1.70 -26.64
N LYS A 176 9.87 -0.58 -27.27
CA LYS A 176 10.86 0.38 -26.75
C LYS A 176 10.25 1.32 -25.70
N GLY A 177 11.13 1.93 -24.91
CA GLY A 177 10.75 2.88 -23.86
C GLY A 177 10.54 2.17 -22.52
N GLY A 178 9.67 2.69 -21.66
CA GLY A 178 9.42 2.10 -20.35
C GLY A 178 8.39 2.85 -19.53
N ASN A 179 7.60 2.08 -18.78
CA ASN A 179 6.63 2.59 -17.84
C ASN A 179 7.30 2.89 -16.50
N ARG A 180 7.10 4.10 -15.97
CA ARG A 180 7.75 4.59 -14.76
C ARG A 180 6.74 4.89 -13.66
N LEU A 181 6.85 4.19 -12.54
CA LEU A 181 6.05 4.43 -11.34
C LEU A 181 6.93 4.98 -10.23
N PHE A 182 6.72 6.25 -9.86
CA PHE A 182 7.45 6.90 -8.77
C PHE A 182 6.62 6.89 -7.50
N TYR A 183 7.06 6.15 -6.49
CA TYR A 183 6.43 6.10 -5.17
C TYR A 183 7.16 7.05 -4.20
N LEU A 184 6.50 8.12 -3.78
CA LEU A 184 7.07 9.15 -2.90
C LEU A 184 6.80 8.81 -1.43
N ALA A 185 7.60 7.90 -0.86
CA ALA A 185 7.59 7.58 0.58
C ALA A 185 8.41 8.62 1.36
N LEU A 186 8.08 9.90 1.17
CA LEU A 186 8.85 11.05 1.63
C LEU A 186 8.05 11.94 2.57
N PRO A 187 8.70 12.71 3.46
CA PRO A 187 8.01 13.73 4.25
C PRO A 187 7.47 14.86 3.34
N PRO A 188 6.36 15.52 3.73
CA PRO A 188 5.74 16.58 2.93
C PRO A 188 6.67 17.76 2.60
N SER A 189 7.66 18.03 3.46
CA SER A 189 8.56 19.18 3.30
C SER A 189 9.43 19.12 2.03
N VAL A 190 9.75 17.92 1.54
CA VAL A 190 10.58 17.74 0.32
C VAL A 190 9.73 17.43 -0.92
N PHE A 191 8.42 17.24 -0.73
CA PHE A 191 7.54 16.69 -1.74
C PHE A 191 7.51 17.51 -3.04
N VAL A 192 7.32 18.83 -2.95
CA VAL A 192 7.26 19.71 -4.12
C VAL A 192 8.60 19.77 -4.84
N GLY A 193 9.71 19.86 -4.10
CA GLY A 193 11.06 19.88 -4.68
C GLY A 193 11.33 18.63 -5.52
N VAL A 194 10.97 17.47 -4.98
CA VAL A 194 11.08 16.18 -5.69
C VAL A 194 10.19 16.13 -6.92
N CYS A 195 8.93 16.59 -6.82
CA CYS A 195 8.02 16.64 -7.96
C CYS A 195 8.58 17.51 -9.10
N ARG A 196 9.17 18.67 -8.78
CA ARG A 196 9.84 19.54 -9.77
C ARG A 196 11.04 18.84 -10.40
N GLY A 197 11.89 18.21 -9.59
CA GLY A 197 13.05 17.47 -10.07
C GLY A 197 12.68 16.32 -11.01
N LEU A 198 11.68 15.52 -10.63
CA LEU A 198 11.18 14.42 -11.47
C LEU A 198 10.56 14.91 -12.78
N SER A 199 9.71 15.94 -12.71
CA SER A 199 9.05 16.53 -13.89
C SER A 199 10.06 17.07 -14.90
N LYS A 200 11.16 17.68 -14.42
CA LYS A 200 12.23 18.22 -15.28
C LYS A 200 13.19 17.15 -15.81
N GLY A 201 13.54 16.16 -14.98
CA GLY A 201 14.72 15.32 -15.22
C GLY A 201 14.46 13.83 -15.47
N ALA A 202 13.28 13.30 -15.11
CA ALA A 202 13.05 11.85 -15.07
C ALA A 202 11.74 11.40 -15.75
N MET A 203 11.09 12.28 -16.52
CA MET A 203 9.88 11.95 -17.27
C MET A 203 10.18 11.08 -18.49
N GLN A 204 9.32 10.09 -18.74
CA GLN A 204 9.26 9.39 -20.02
C GLN A 204 8.41 10.20 -21.01
N LYS A 205 8.77 10.15 -22.29
CA LYS A 205 7.92 10.72 -23.35
C LYS A 205 6.65 9.87 -23.51
N PRO A 206 5.46 10.45 -23.71
CA PRO A 206 4.19 9.70 -23.76
C PRO A 206 4.17 8.53 -24.76
N GLU A 207 4.90 8.64 -25.88
CA GLU A 207 4.96 7.59 -26.91
C GLU A 207 5.79 6.38 -26.44
N LEU A 208 6.69 6.59 -25.49
CA LEU A 208 7.64 5.61 -24.95
C LEU A 208 7.17 4.99 -23.62
N GLY A 209 6.13 5.53 -22.98
CA GLY A 209 5.49 4.91 -21.82
C GLY A 209 4.82 5.93 -20.94
N TRP A 210 4.09 5.46 -19.93
CA TRP A 210 3.47 6.35 -18.96
C TRP A 210 4.39 6.66 -17.78
N VAL A 211 4.16 7.83 -17.17
CA VAL A 211 4.70 8.19 -15.87
C VAL A 211 3.54 8.37 -14.89
N ARG A 212 3.61 7.70 -13.74
CA ARG A 212 2.65 7.85 -12.64
C ARG A 212 3.38 8.09 -11.33
N LEU A 213 2.77 8.90 -10.47
CA LEU A 213 3.23 9.24 -9.14
C LEU A 213 2.28 8.68 -8.10
N ILE A 214 2.81 7.94 -7.11
CA ILE A 214 2.10 7.59 -5.89
C ILE A 214 2.57 8.53 -4.79
N VAL A 215 1.63 9.22 -4.15
CA VAL A 215 1.92 10.27 -3.16
C VAL A 215 1.17 10.00 -1.87
N GLU A 216 1.83 10.23 -0.74
CA GLU A 216 1.32 9.92 0.60
C GLU A 216 0.85 11.18 1.35
N LYS A 217 -0.08 10.99 2.28
CA LYS A 217 -0.57 12.05 3.16
C LYS A 217 0.53 12.53 4.13
N PRO A 218 0.47 13.78 4.64
CA PRO A 218 -0.59 14.78 4.52
C PRO A 218 -0.57 15.63 3.24
N PHE A 219 -1.76 15.98 2.75
CA PHE A 219 -1.97 16.87 1.59
C PHE A 219 -2.40 18.27 2.07
N GLY A 220 -1.47 18.98 2.71
CA GLY A 220 -1.79 20.20 3.45
C GLY A 220 -2.39 19.92 4.82
N ARG A 221 -2.78 20.99 5.54
CA ARG A 221 -3.35 20.94 6.90
C ARG A 221 -4.76 21.55 7.00
N ASP A 222 -5.19 22.22 5.95
CA ASP A 222 -6.46 22.90 5.77
C ASP A 222 -6.69 23.15 4.27
N THR A 223 -7.82 23.74 3.92
CA THR A 223 -8.20 24.02 2.53
C THR A 223 -7.14 24.85 1.80
N GLU A 224 -6.67 25.94 2.41
CA GLU A 224 -5.72 26.87 1.78
C GLU A 224 -4.38 26.19 1.49
N THR A 225 -3.79 25.51 2.48
CA THR A 225 -2.49 24.84 2.29
C THR A 225 -2.59 23.62 1.37
N SER A 226 -3.74 22.96 1.30
CA SER A 226 -3.99 21.88 0.35
C SER A 226 -4.11 22.41 -1.08
N GLU A 227 -4.82 23.52 -1.28
CA GLU A 227 -4.95 24.21 -2.57
C GLU A 227 -3.60 24.73 -3.06
N GLN A 228 -2.80 25.35 -2.19
CA GLN A 228 -1.43 25.76 -2.52
C GLN A 228 -0.56 24.59 -2.98
N LEU A 229 -0.68 23.42 -2.35
CA LEU A 229 0.03 22.21 -2.75
C LEU A 229 -0.42 21.73 -4.14
N LEU A 230 -1.74 21.73 -4.41
CA LEU A 230 -2.30 21.35 -5.70
C LEU A 230 -1.86 22.28 -6.83
N ASN A 231 -1.91 23.60 -6.61
CA ASN A 231 -1.48 24.61 -7.58
C ASN A 231 0.01 24.49 -7.94
N GLN A 232 0.83 23.93 -7.05
CA GLN A 232 2.25 23.66 -7.33
C GLN A 232 2.48 22.34 -8.09
N LEU A 233 1.53 21.39 -8.04
CA LEU A 233 1.59 20.10 -8.70
C LEU A 233 1.00 20.11 -10.11
N GLU A 234 -0.10 20.84 -10.30
CA GLU A 234 -0.85 20.93 -11.55
C GLU A 234 0.01 21.27 -12.78
N PRO A 235 0.94 22.24 -12.74
CA PRO A 235 1.79 22.51 -13.90
C PRO A 235 2.85 21.43 -14.16
N LEU A 236 3.08 20.51 -13.21
CA LEU A 236 4.13 19.49 -13.28
C LEU A 236 3.61 18.14 -13.78
N PHE A 237 2.37 17.80 -13.42
CA PHE A 237 1.77 16.50 -13.71
C PHE A 237 0.28 16.64 -14.00
N ASN A 238 -0.19 15.93 -15.02
CA ASN A 238 -1.62 15.78 -15.23
C ASN A 238 -2.27 14.98 -14.10
N GLU A 239 -3.54 15.27 -13.77
CA GLU A 239 -4.27 14.58 -12.70
C GLU A 239 -4.34 13.05 -12.92
N ARG A 240 -4.38 12.58 -14.18
CA ARG A 240 -4.32 11.13 -14.53
C ARG A 240 -3.02 10.44 -14.12
N GLN A 241 -1.97 11.21 -13.84
CA GLN A 241 -0.65 10.70 -13.44
C GLN A 241 -0.50 10.63 -11.91
N VAL A 242 -1.36 11.32 -11.15
CA VAL A 242 -1.18 11.50 -9.69
C VAL A 242 -2.13 10.59 -8.90
N PHE A 243 -1.56 9.66 -8.15
CA PHE A 243 -2.26 8.70 -7.30
C PHE A 243 -2.05 9.07 -5.84
N ARG A 244 -3.01 9.85 -5.29
CA ARG A 244 -3.01 10.25 -3.88
C ARG A 244 -3.51 9.09 -3.02
N ILE A 245 -2.66 8.59 -2.13
CA ILE A 245 -2.98 7.44 -1.30
C ILE A 245 -3.88 7.84 -0.14
N ASP A 246 -5.03 7.19 -0.11
CA ASP A 246 -5.74 6.87 1.11
C ASP A 246 -5.81 5.35 1.24
N HIS A 247 -4.96 4.78 2.10
CA HIS A 247 -4.82 3.33 2.21
C HIS A 247 -6.09 2.61 2.71
N TYR A 248 -7.07 3.34 3.27
CA TYR A 248 -8.36 2.73 3.64
C TYR A 248 -9.15 2.27 2.42
N LEU A 249 -8.98 2.93 1.27
CA LEU A 249 -9.60 2.51 0.01
C LEU A 249 -9.06 1.17 -0.52
N GLY A 250 -7.91 0.72 -0.02
CA GLY A 250 -7.35 -0.59 -0.30
C GLY A 250 -7.80 -1.70 0.65
N LYS A 251 -8.65 -1.40 1.65
CA LYS A 251 -9.20 -2.42 2.55
C LYS A 251 -10.38 -3.11 1.86
N GLU A 252 -10.37 -4.44 1.87
CA GLU A 252 -11.39 -5.31 1.27
C GLU A 252 -12.83 -4.87 1.61
N MET A 253 -13.12 -4.68 2.90
CA MET A 253 -14.48 -4.31 3.34
C MET A 253 -14.88 -2.90 2.92
N VAL A 254 -13.94 -2.00 2.67
CA VAL A 254 -14.22 -0.65 2.16
C VAL A 254 -14.53 -0.73 0.66
N GLN A 255 -13.78 -1.54 -0.10
CA GLN A 255 -14.05 -1.79 -1.53
C GLN A 255 -15.43 -2.44 -1.73
N ASN A 256 -15.83 -3.33 -0.82
CA ASN A 256 -17.11 -4.03 -0.90
C ASN A 256 -18.34 -3.13 -0.65
N ILE A 257 -18.18 -1.88 -0.19
CA ILE A 257 -19.30 -0.95 0.03
C ILE A 257 -20.08 -0.71 -1.28
N ILE A 258 -19.38 -0.47 -2.39
CA ILE A 258 -20.01 -0.19 -3.69
C ILE A 258 -20.84 -1.40 -4.16
N VAL A 259 -20.25 -2.60 -4.10
CA VAL A 259 -20.91 -3.86 -4.49
C VAL A 259 -22.13 -4.11 -3.61
N THR A 260 -21.97 -3.98 -2.29
CA THR A 260 -23.06 -4.16 -1.32
C THR A 260 -24.24 -3.24 -1.62
N ARG A 261 -24.00 -1.95 -1.88
CA ARG A 261 -25.05 -0.96 -2.11
C ARG A 261 -25.74 -1.10 -3.46
N PHE A 262 -24.98 -1.29 -4.54
CA PHE A 262 -25.48 -1.10 -5.90
C PHE A 262 -25.74 -2.38 -6.68
N ALA A 263 -25.17 -3.52 -6.26
CA ALA A 263 -25.47 -4.83 -6.86
C ALA A 263 -26.69 -5.52 -6.23
N ASN A 264 -27.13 -5.08 -5.05
CA ASN A 264 -28.18 -5.74 -4.28
C ASN A 264 -29.45 -4.88 -4.21
N ARG A 265 -30.56 -5.39 -4.76
CA ARG A 265 -31.86 -4.69 -4.75
C ARG A 265 -32.34 -4.35 -3.35
N VAL A 266 -32.17 -5.29 -2.40
CA VAL A 266 -32.56 -5.12 -1.00
C VAL A 266 -31.90 -3.88 -0.40
N PHE A 267 -30.58 -3.78 -0.47
CA PHE A 267 -29.86 -2.63 0.06
C PHE A 267 -30.16 -1.36 -0.72
N SER A 268 -30.21 -1.42 -2.05
CA SER A 268 -30.49 -0.25 -2.90
C SER A 268 -31.82 0.44 -2.54
N ALA A 269 -32.87 -0.31 -2.21
CA ALA A 269 -34.18 0.23 -1.83
C ALA A 269 -34.19 0.87 -0.44
N LEU A 270 -33.43 0.31 0.51
CA LEU A 270 -33.38 0.76 1.91
C LEU A 270 -32.37 1.89 2.15
N TRP A 271 -31.52 2.24 1.18
CA TRP A 271 -30.39 3.15 1.37
C TRP A 271 -30.74 4.64 1.29
N ASN A 272 -31.69 5.09 2.10
CA ASN A 272 -32.16 6.49 2.14
C ASN A 272 -32.84 6.82 3.48
N SER A 273 -33.19 8.10 3.67
CA SER A 273 -33.83 8.66 4.87
C SER A 273 -35.17 8.03 5.25
N ASN A 274 -35.88 7.36 4.33
CA ASN A 274 -37.14 6.68 4.67
C ASN A 274 -36.91 5.41 5.52
N SER A 275 -35.69 4.86 5.54
CA SER A 275 -35.38 3.61 6.23
C SER A 275 -34.18 3.74 7.18
N ILE A 276 -33.23 4.61 6.88
CA ILE A 276 -32.02 4.80 7.69
C ILE A 276 -32.25 5.93 8.69
N ALA A 277 -32.24 5.59 9.98
CA ALA A 277 -32.35 6.57 11.07
C ALA A 277 -31.02 7.27 11.39
N CYS A 278 -29.88 6.60 11.21
CA CYS A 278 -28.55 7.11 11.58
C CYS A 278 -27.46 6.26 10.92
N VAL A 279 -26.35 6.89 10.51
CA VAL A 279 -25.14 6.20 10.04
C VAL A 279 -23.99 6.51 10.98
N GLN A 280 -23.26 5.48 11.42
CA GLN A 280 -22.10 5.63 12.29
C GLN A 280 -20.84 5.10 11.63
N ILE A 281 -19.78 5.91 11.61
CA ILE A 281 -18.46 5.54 11.10
C ILE A 281 -17.47 5.63 12.27
N THR A 282 -16.82 4.51 12.58
CA THR A 282 -16.02 4.37 13.80
C THR A 282 -14.60 3.92 13.49
N PHE A 283 -13.63 4.66 14.01
CA PHE A 283 -12.23 4.27 14.07
C PHE A 283 -11.74 4.24 15.52
N LYS A 284 -11.08 3.17 15.92
CA LYS A 284 -10.52 2.98 17.26
C LYS A 284 -9.17 2.29 17.18
N GLU A 285 -8.18 2.86 17.84
CA GLU A 285 -6.89 2.22 18.05
C GLU A 285 -6.57 2.10 19.54
N LYS A 286 -6.14 0.90 19.95
CA LYS A 286 -5.58 0.69 21.30
C LYS A 286 -4.29 1.47 21.51
N ILE A 287 -3.49 1.59 20.45
CA ILE A 287 -2.19 2.24 20.50
C ILE A 287 -2.43 3.75 20.68
N GLY A 288 -1.71 4.37 21.61
CA GLY A 288 -1.65 5.83 21.78
C GLY A 288 -0.76 6.48 20.73
N THR A 289 -0.18 7.63 21.06
CA THR A 289 0.75 8.35 20.17
C THR A 289 2.22 8.20 20.60
N ALA A 290 2.54 7.17 21.39
CA ALA A 290 3.87 6.95 21.97
C ALA A 290 4.95 6.95 20.88
N GLY A 291 6.05 7.68 21.13
CA GLY A 291 7.16 7.85 20.19
C GLY A 291 6.88 8.79 19.00
N ARG A 292 5.64 9.21 18.76
CA ARG A 292 5.25 10.15 17.69
C ARG A 292 4.40 11.32 18.17
N GLY A 293 4.37 11.58 19.48
CA GLY A 293 3.55 12.59 20.14
C GLY A 293 3.72 13.98 19.52
N GLY A 294 4.97 14.47 19.40
CA GLY A 294 5.25 15.78 18.80
C GLY A 294 4.81 15.93 17.35
N TYR A 295 4.93 14.86 16.53
CA TYR A 295 4.40 14.88 15.15
C TYR A 295 2.87 14.95 15.16
N PHE A 296 2.22 14.10 15.96
CA PHE A 296 0.77 14.05 16.07
C PHE A 296 0.16 15.34 16.63
N ASP A 297 0.89 16.06 17.50
CA ASP A 297 0.43 17.31 18.14
C ASP A 297 0.06 18.41 17.14
N SER A 298 0.85 18.51 16.06
CA SER A 298 0.59 19.46 14.96
C SER A 298 -0.55 19.05 14.03
N ILE A 299 -1.04 17.81 14.13
CA ILE A 299 -2.00 17.19 13.20
C ILE A 299 -3.36 17.02 13.87
N GLY A 300 -3.40 16.28 14.99
CA GLY A 300 -4.60 15.88 15.70
C GLY A 300 -5.44 14.84 14.98
N ILE A 301 -6.34 14.18 15.71
CA ILE A 301 -7.11 13.03 15.21
C ILE A 301 -8.00 13.38 14.00
N ILE A 302 -8.46 14.63 13.92
CA ILE A 302 -9.31 15.08 12.81
C ILE A 302 -8.55 15.03 11.49
N ARG A 303 -7.34 15.58 11.44
CA ARG A 303 -6.51 15.56 10.22
C ARG A 303 -5.88 14.20 9.99
N ASP A 304 -5.52 13.48 11.07
CA ASP A 304 -4.86 12.19 10.95
C ASP A 304 -5.78 11.14 10.29
N VAL A 305 -7.06 11.09 10.67
CA VAL A 305 -7.98 9.99 10.31
C VAL A 305 -9.35 10.46 9.79
N ILE A 306 -9.96 11.49 10.39
CA ILE A 306 -11.34 11.88 10.04
C ILE A 306 -11.40 12.49 8.64
N GLN A 307 -10.55 13.49 8.36
CA GLN A 307 -10.55 14.26 7.12
C GLN A 307 -10.23 13.39 5.88
N ASN A 308 -9.48 12.30 6.05
CA ASN A 308 -9.13 11.37 4.99
C ASN A 308 -9.98 10.08 5.08
N HIS A 309 -9.57 9.10 5.86
CA HIS A 309 -10.11 7.75 5.89
C HIS A 309 -11.62 7.70 6.11
N LEU A 310 -12.12 8.40 7.13
CA LEU A 310 -13.54 8.34 7.46
C LEU A 310 -14.39 9.18 6.51
N THR A 311 -13.84 10.25 5.95
CA THR A 311 -14.49 11.04 4.90
C THR A 311 -14.56 10.27 3.58
N GLN A 312 -13.55 9.45 3.25
CA GLN A 312 -13.59 8.54 2.12
C GLN A 312 -14.67 7.47 2.29
N ILE A 313 -14.77 6.83 3.46
CA ILE A 313 -15.85 5.88 3.77
C ILE A 313 -17.21 6.59 3.71
N LEU A 314 -17.33 7.79 4.28
CA LEU A 314 -18.55 8.59 4.21
C LEU A 314 -18.98 8.77 2.74
N SER A 315 -18.07 9.21 1.87
CA SER A 315 -18.39 9.41 0.44
C SER A 315 -18.90 8.13 -0.24
N LEU A 316 -18.31 6.97 0.08
CA LEU A 316 -18.75 5.68 -0.47
C LEU A 316 -20.10 5.22 0.07
N LEU A 317 -20.42 5.56 1.32
CA LEU A 317 -21.71 5.25 1.94
C LEU A 317 -22.83 6.18 1.46
N THR A 318 -22.50 7.41 1.05
CA THR A 318 -23.48 8.47 0.78
C THR A 318 -23.65 8.82 -0.69
N MET A 319 -22.66 8.54 -1.55
CA MET A 319 -22.74 8.84 -2.99
C MET A 319 -23.97 8.23 -3.65
N GLU A 320 -24.46 8.87 -4.72
CA GLU A 320 -25.48 8.27 -5.58
C GLU A 320 -24.93 7.06 -6.35
N LYS A 321 -25.82 6.33 -7.02
CA LYS A 321 -25.41 5.24 -7.90
C LYS A 321 -24.67 5.84 -9.10
N PRO A 322 -23.39 5.47 -9.34
CA PRO A 322 -22.63 6.03 -10.44
C PRO A 322 -23.17 5.52 -11.78
N ARG A 323 -22.91 6.29 -12.84
CA ARG A 323 -23.32 5.97 -14.22
C ARG A 323 -22.71 4.66 -14.70
N SER A 324 -21.46 4.40 -14.33
CA SER A 324 -20.75 3.16 -14.61
C SER A 324 -19.77 2.83 -13.47
N LEU A 325 -19.03 1.73 -13.62
CA LEU A 325 -17.93 1.37 -12.71
C LEU A 325 -16.57 1.97 -13.14
N SER A 326 -16.57 2.91 -14.09
CA SER A 326 -15.36 3.64 -14.46
C SER A 326 -14.86 4.49 -13.27
N ALA A 327 -13.54 4.69 -13.20
CA ALA A 327 -12.94 5.42 -12.09
C ALA A 327 -13.48 6.85 -11.95
N GLU A 328 -13.69 7.57 -13.05
CA GLU A 328 -14.18 8.95 -13.02
C GLU A 328 -15.67 9.03 -12.68
N ASP A 329 -16.53 8.15 -13.19
CA ASP A 329 -17.95 8.15 -12.81
C ASP A 329 -18.13 7.90 -11.29
N ILE A 330 -17.29 7.06 -10.69
CA ILE A 330 -17.30 6.84 -9.24
C ILE A 330 -16.77 8.07 -8.51
N ARG A 331 -15.70 8.70 -8.99
CA ARG A 331 -15.11 9.90 -8.37
C ARG A 331 -16.08 11.08 -8.41
N ASP A 332 -16.79 11.28 -9.52
CA ASP A 332 -17.76 12.36 -9.70
C ASP A 332 -18.85 12.28 -8.62
N GLU A 333 -19.43 11.10 -8.40
CA GLU A 333 -20.48 10.93 -7.38
C GLU A 333 -19.95 11.12 -5.95
N LYS A 334 -18.71 10.70 -5.68
CA LYS A 334 -18.06 10.95 -4.38
C LYS A 334 -17.83 12.45 -4.15
N VAL A 335 -17.35 13.18 -5.15
CA VAL A 335 -17.14 14.64 -5.05
C VAL A 335 -18.48 15.35 -4.91
N GLN A 336 -19.48 14.95 -5.70
CA GLN A 336 -20.80 15.56 -5.70
C GLN A 336 -21.46 15.48 -4.31
N VAL A 337 -21.41 14.33 -3.65
CA VAL A 337 -21.97 14.20 -2.30
C VAL A 337 -21.16 14.95 -1.24
N LEU A 338 -19.82 14.98 -1.35
CA LEU A 338 -18.99 15.73 -0.40
C LEU A 338 -19.24 17.24 -0.47
N ARG A 339 -19.53 17.79 -1.65
CA ARG A 339 -19.93 19.20 -1.81
C ARG A 339 -21.27 19.54 -1.14
N GLN A 340 -22.06 18.53 -0.81
CA GLN A 340 -23.36 18.67 -0.13
C GLN A 340 -23.27 18.41 1.38
N VAL A 341 -22.10 18.01 1.89
CA VAL A 341 -21.86 17.87 3.33
C VAL A 341 -21.80 19.25 3.96
N VAL A 342 -22.63 19.48 4.98
CA VAL A 342 -22.57 20.71 5.77
C VAL A 342 -21.26 20.73 6.58
N PRO A 343 -20.48 21.82 6.55
CA PRO A 343 -19.24 21.91 7.31
C PRO A 343 -19.45 21.65 8.80
N ALA A 344 -18.55 20.87 9.39
CA ALA A 344 -18.55 20.59 10.82
C ALA A 344 -18.39 21.88 11.62
N ASN A 345 -19.07 21.97 12.77
CA ASN A 345 -19.01 23.12 13.67
C ASN A 345 -18.80 22.68 15.13
N PRO A 346 -18.33 23.57 16.01
CA PRO A 346 -18.05 23.22 17.41
C PRO A 346 -19.26 22.74 18.21
N ALA A 347 -20.48 23.19 17.90
CA ALA A 347 -21.68 22.79 18.64
C ALA A 347 -22.09 21.32 18.38
N GLU A 348 -21.65 20.77 17.25
CA GLU A 348 -21.92 19.39 16.84
C GLU A 348 -20.67 18.49 16.90
N CYS A 349 -19.69 18.89 17.72
CA CYS A 349 -18.41 18.21 17.86
C CYS A 349 -18.05 18.02 19.33
N VAL A 350 -17.59 16.82 19.68
CA VAL A 350 -16.99 16.52 20.99
C VAL A 350 -15.54 16.13 20.77
N LEU A 351 -14.63 16.79 21.48
CA LEU A 351 -13.20 16.49 21.45
C LEU A 351 -12.77 15.86 22.77
N GLY A 352 -11.78 14.97 22.70
CA GLY A 352 -11.16 14.35 23.86
C GLY A 352 -9.65 14.21 23.69
N GLN A 353 -8.96 14.15 24.82
CA GLN A 353 -7.53 13.88 24.92
C GLN A 353 -7.32 12.80 25.98
N TYR A 354 -6.66 11.70 25.63
CA TYR A 354 -6.52 10.56 26.56
C TYR A 354 -5.53 10.89 27.68
N THR A 355 -5.83 10.41 28.89
CA THR A 355 -4.97 10.45 30.08
C THR A 355 -4.37 9.08 30.36
N ALA A 356 -3.54 8.97 31.39
CA ALA A 356 -2.97 7.71 31.82
C ALA A 356 -4.06 6.65 32.02
N SER A 357 -3.78 5.41 31.64
CA SER A 357 -4.69 4.29 31.85
C SER A 357 -4.82 3.96 33.34
N ALA A 358 -5.99 3.44 33.73
CA ALA A 358 -6.27 3.11 35.12
C ALA A 358 -5.33 2.02 35.69
N ASP A 359 -4.82 1.14 34.83
CA ASP A 359 -3.84 0.09 35.19
C ASP A 359 -2.38 0.58 35.18
N GLY A 360 -2.14 1.86 34.88
CA GLY A 360 -0.80 2.46 34.81
C GLY A 360 0.08 1.99 33.64
N SER A 361 -0.43 1.12 32.75
CA SER A 361 0.34 0.55 31.64
C SER A 361 0.64 1.56 30.53
N THR A 362 -0.23 2.55 30.33
CA THR A 362 -0.14 3.53 29.25
C THR A 362 -0.11 4.95 29.84
N PRO A 363 0.96 5.73 29.61
CA PRO A 363 1.02 7.11 30.07
C PRO A 363 0.01 7.99 29.30
N GLY A 364 -0.38 9.12 29.88
CA GLY A 364 -1.27 10.09 29.24
C GLY A 364 -0.61 10.82 28.08
N TYR A 365 -1.41 11.50 27.25
CA TYR A 365 -0.89 12.21 26.09
C TYR A 365 0.15 13.28 26.45
N LEU A 366 -0.13 14.08 27.49
CA LEU A 366 0.74 15.16 27.98
C LEU A 366 1.97 14.67 28.77
N ASP A 367 2.03 13.37 29.06
CA ASP A 367 3.19 12.74 29.71
C ASP A 367 4.29 12.43 28.68
N GLY A 368 3.96 12.44 27.39
CA GLY A 368 4.92 12.26 26.31
C GLY A 368 5.98 13.36 26.29
N PRO A 369 7.29 13.04 26.22
CA PRO A 369 8.36 14.03 26.32
C PRO A 369 8.42 15.00 25.13
N SER A 370 7.81 14.63 23.99
CA SER A 370 7.74 15.46 22.78
C SER A 370 6.44 16.26 22.65
N VAL A 371 5.53 16.16 23.63
CA VAL A 371 4.23 16.85 23.62
C VAL A 371 4.30 18.08 24.52
N PRO A 372 3.90 19.28 24.05
CA PRO A 372 3.83 20.47 24.89
C PRO A 372 2.87 20.28 26.08
N LYS A 373 3.27 20.67 27.28
CA LYS A 373 2.49 20.45 28.53
C LYS A 373 1.10 21.09 28.54
N GLY A 374 0.87 22.13 27.74
CA GLY A 374 -0.44 22.79 27.59
C GLY A 374 -1.18 22.42 26.29
N SER A 375 -0.78 21.34 25.60
CA SER A 375 -1.38 20.98 24.32
C SER A 375 -2.87 20.69 24.43
N ARG A 376 -3.63 21.27 23.49
CA ARG A 376 -5.06 21.01 23.30
C ARG A 376 -5.32 20.06 22.14
N CYS A 377 -4.30 19.34 21.67
CA CYS A 377 -4.41 18.42 20.54
C CYS A 377 -5.43 17.30 20.85
N PRO A 378 -6.49 17.15 20.03
CA PRO A 378 -7.47 16.10 20.24
C PRO A 378 -6.91 14.74 19.78
N THR A 379 -6.91 13.77 20.68
CA THR A 379 -6.62 12.35 20.38
C THR A 379 -7.90 11.55 20.12
N PHE A 380 -9.06 12.14 20.41
CA PHE A 380 -10.38 11.60 20.18
C PHE A 380 -11.32 12.72 19.66
N ALA A 381 -12.20 12.37 18.73
CA ALA A 381 -13.25 13.28 18.27
C ALA A 381 -14.51 12.50 17.87
N VAL A 382 -15.68 13.10 18.14
CA VAL A 382 -16.98 12.70 17.60
C VAL A 382 -17.58 13.92 16.90
N LEU A 383 -17.95 13.77 15.63
CA LEU A 383 -18.63 14.78 14.83
C LEU A 383 -20.00 14.26 14.44
N ARG A 384 -21.03 15.11 14.49
CA ARG A 384 -22.29 14.91 13.79
C ARG A 384 -22.27 15.73 12.50
N LEU A 385 -22.35 15.05 11.36
CA LEU A 385 -22.41 15.66 10.04
C LEU A 385 -23.79 15.47 9.42
N HIS A 386 -24.12 16.35 8.48
CA HIS A 386 -25.37 16.32 7.71
C HIS A 386 -25.06 16.42 6.22
N VAL A 387 -25.73 15.63 5.40
CA VAL A 387 -25.63 15.68 3.93
C VAL A 387 -26.91 16.30 3.39
N LYS A 388 -26.80 17.47 2.75
CA LYS A 388 -27.95 18.28 2.32
C LYS A 388 -28.42 17.89 0.93
N ASN A 389 -29.12 16.76 0.83
CA ASN A 389 -29.83 16.31 -0.37
C ASN A 389 -31.06 15.47 0.00
N ASP A 390 -31.86 15.10 -1.00
CA ASP A 390 -33.12 14.37 -0.78
C ASP A 390 -32.90 12.99 -0.15
N ARG A 391 -31.85 12.26 -0.57
CA ARG A 391 -31.55 10.92 -0.08
C ARG A 391 -31.26 10.91 1.43
N TRP A 392 -30.59 11.93 1.94
CA TRP A 392 -30.02 11.96 3.28
C TRP A 392 -30.62 13.04 4.20
N HIS A 393 -31.64 13.76 3.74
CA HIS A 393 -32.30 14.77 4.55
C HIS A 393 -32.76 14.20 5.91
N GLY A 394 -32.38 14.88 7.00
CA GLY A 394 -32.72 14.48 8.36
C GLY A 394 -31.90 13.33 8.95
N VAL A 395 -31.01 12.68 8.18
CA VAL A 395 -30.19 11.55 8.66
C VAL A 395 -28.87 12.06 9.25
N PRO A 396 -28.60 11.86 10.56
CA PRO A 396 -27.32 12.22 11.15
C PRO A 396 -26.23 11.21 10.80
N PHE A 397 -25.05 11.73 10.45
CA PHE A 397 -23.82 10.94 10.26
C PHE A 397 -22.89 11.15 11.44
N ILE A 398 -22.70 10.12 12.27
CA ILE A 398 -21.84 10.18 13.44
C ILE A 398 -20.47 9.62 13.08
N ILE A 399 -19.47 10.50 13.01
CA ILE A 399 -18.09 10.14 12.73
C ILE A 399 -17.32 10.18 14.04
N ARG A 400 -16.72 9.06 14.44
CA ARG A 400 -15.88 9.01 15.65
C ARG A 400 -14.55 8.34 15.39
N ALA A 401 -13.48 8.98 15.86
CA ALA A 401 -12.12 8.47 15.76
C ALA A 401 -11.38 8.68 17.08
N GLY A 402 -10.59 7.70 17.50
CA GLY A 402 -9.79 7.80 18.72
C GLY A 402 -8.57 6.89 18.74
N LYS A 403 -7.50 7.39 19.37
CA LYS A 403 -6.31 6.63 19.78
C LYS A 403 -6.29 6.44 21.30
N GLY A 404 -5.58 5.42 21.78
CA GLY A 404 -5.54 5.09 23.21
C GLY A 404 -6.88 4.57 23.75
N THR A 405 -7.67 3.88 22.93
CA THR A 405 -8.98 3.36 23.32
C THR A 405 -8.90 1.95 23.89
N ARG A 406 -9.90 1.52 24.69
CA ARG A 406 -9.93 0.16 25.29
C ARG A 406 -9.88 -0.99 24.28
N SER A 407 -10.46 -0.80 23.09
CA SER A 407 -10.48 -1.80 22.01
C SER A 407 -9.95 -1.20 20.70
N ALA A 408 -9.53 -2.06 19.77
CA ALA A 408 -9.13 -1.68 18.42
C ALA A 408 -10.23 -2.12 17.44
N SER A 409 -10.61 -1.23 16.53
CA SER A 409 -11.48 -1.49 15.39
C SER A 409 -11.13 -0.45 14.32
N ALA A 410 -10.45 -0.86 13.25
CA ALA A 410 -9.78 0.04 12.32
C ALA A 410 -10.11 -0.18 10.86
#